data_AF-A0A1M4WHR7-F1
#
_entry.id   AF-A0A1M4WHR7-F1
#
_cell.length_a   1.000
_cell.length_b   1.000
_cell.length_c   1.000
_cell.angle_alpha   90.00
_cell.angle_beta   90.00
_cell.angle_gamma   90.00
#
_symmetry.space_group_name_H-M   'P 1'
#
loop_
_entity.id
_entity.type
_entity.pdbx_description
1 polymer ?
#
loop_
_entity_poly.entity_id
_entity_poly.type
_entity_poly.pdbx_seq_one_letter_code
_entity_poly.pdbx_strand_id
1 'polypeptide(L)'
;MGYAKERGKLEKLLTKTAGINVYDEKSLAILVDSYEKYSHTVRILKNKEPELFTELYTNELQEIKAGRKTLKESDSDETRQSNFTAYKETIVRALEKTIKTTNETV
;
A
#
# COMPACT_ATOMS: atom_id res chain seq x y z
N MET A 1 15.87 9.84 -15.17
CA MET A 1 15.16 9.08 -14.13
C MET A 1 13.68 8.95 -14.51
N GLY A 2 13.24 7.81 -15.04
CA GLY A 2 11.87 7.64 -15.59
C GLY A 2 10.73 7.66 -14.56
N TYR A 3 11.06 7.46 -13.27
CA TYR A 3 10.08 7.22 -12.20
C TYR A 3 10.13 8.21 -11.04
N ALA A 4 10.96 9.26 -11.09
CA ALA A 4 11.18 10.16 -9.96
C ALA A 4 9.88 10.81 -9.42
N LYS A 5 8.95 11.15 -10.33
CA LYS A 5 7.65 11.73 -9.97
C LYS A 5 6.77 10.75 -9.21
N GLU A 6 6.63 9.52 -9.71
CA GLU A 6 5.83 8.48 -9.06
C GLU A 6 6.48 8.02 -7.75
N ARG A 7 7.81 7.84 -7.72
CA ARG A 7 8.56 7.52 -6.50
C ARG A 7 8.32 8.55 -5.39
N GLY A 8 8.45 9.85 -5.70
CA GLY A 8 8.21 10.90 -4.70
C GLY A 8 6.76 10.94 -4.17
N LYS A 9 5.78 10.43 -4.93
CA LYS A 9 4.40 10.23 -4.42
C LYS A 9 4.34 9.04 -3.45
N LEU A 10 4.98 7.93 -3.81
CA LEU A 10 5.03 6.73 -2.97
C LEU A 10 5.74 6.98 -1.64
N GLU A 11 6.86 7.70 -1.63
CA GLU A 11 7.61 8.06 -0.40
C GLU A 11 6.77 8.91 0.57
N LYS A 12 6.06 9.91 0.05
CA LYS A 12 5.14 10.73 0.84
C LYS A 12 3.99 9.89 1.40
N LEU A 13 3.47 8.97 0.58
CA LEU A 13 2.40 8.08 0.98
C LEU A 13 2.86 7.12 2.08
N LEU A 14 4.05 6.52 1.93
CA LEU A 14 4.69 5.65 2.91
C LEU A 14 4.83 6.35 4.27
N THR A 15 5.38 7.57 4.28
CA THR A 15 5.56 8.36 5.51
C THR A 15 4.22 8.57 6.22
N LYS A 16 3.16 8.90 5.47
CA LYS A 16 1.81 9.08 6.03
C LYS A 16 1.22 7.77 6.57
N THR A 17 1.33 6.67 5.82
CA THR A 17 0.74 5.38 6.17
C THR A 17 1.45 4.71 7.34
N ALA A 18 2.78 4.78 7.40
CA ALA A 18 3.58 4.15 8.46
C ALA A 18 3.31 4.76 9.84
N GLY A 19 2.99 6.05 9.91
CA GLY A 19 2.71 6.76 11.17
C GLY A 19 1.37 6.42 11.84
N ILE A 20 0.54 5.56 11.24
CA ILE A 20 -0.77 5.19 11.76
C ILE A 20 -0.63 3.94 12.63
N ASN A 21 -1.10 3.97 13.87
CA ASN A 21 -0.89 2.85 14.82
C ASN A 21 -2.16 2.37 15.51
N VAL A 22 -3.23 3.17 15.51
CA VAL A 22 -4.46 2.87 16.24
C VAL A 22 -5.61 2.74 15.26
N TYR A 23 -6.45 1.75 15.47
CA TYR A 23 -7.71 1.61 14.76
C TYR A 23 -8.68 2.67 15.26
N ASP A 24 -9.11 3.52 14.34
CA ASP A 24 -10.26 4.40 14.45
C ASP A 24 -10.77 4.70 13.03
N GLU A 25 -11.95 5.31 12.91
CA GLU A 25 -12.58 5.58 11.61
C GLU A 25 -11.72 6.49 10.71
N LYS A 26 -11.04 7.48 11.29
CA LYS A 26 -10.18 8.41 10.57
C LYS A 26 -8.92 7.71 10.07
N SER A 27 -8.30 6.90 10.91
CA SER A 27 -7.13 6.08 10.59
C SER A 27 -7.46 5.05 9.51
N LEU A 28 -8.63 4.41 9.58
CA LEU A 28 -9.14 3.52 8.53
C LEU A 28 -9.38 4.25 7.21
N ALA A 29 -10.01 5.43 7.24
CA ALA A 29 -10.22 6.24 6.04
C ALA A 29 -8.88 6.62 5.38
N ILE A 30 -7.85 6.91 6.18
CA ILE A 30 -6.50 7.18 5.66
C ILE A 30 -5.88 5.94 5.00
N LEU A 31 -6.05 4.74 5.57
CA LEU A 31 -5.53 3.50 4.94
C LEU A 31 -6.23 3.19 3.62
N VAL A 32 -7.55 3.41 3.55
CA VAL A 32 -8.32 3.23 2.31
C VAL A 32 -7.84 4.21 1.23
N ASP A 33 -7.70 5.49 1.57
CA ASP A 33 -7.12 6.53 0.68
C ASP A 33 -5.69 6.16 0.25
N SER A 34 -4.90 5.59 1.16
CA SER A 34 -3.52 5.17 0.87
C SER A 34 -3.48 4.01 -0.13
N TYR A 35 -4.33 3.01 0.06
CA TYR A 35 -4.48 1.91 -0.89
C TYR A 35 -4.90 2.40 -2.29
N GLU A 36 -5.87 3.31 -2.39
CA GLU A 36 -6.33 3.85 -3.68
C GLU A 36 -5.21 4.60 -4.42
N LYS A 37 -4.47 5.44 -3.69
CA LYS A 37 -3.32 6.17 -4.24
C LYS A 37 -2.18 5.24 -4.65
N TYR A 38 -1.89 4.21 -3.87
CA TYR A 38 -0.93 3.17 -4.23
C TYR A 38 -1.36 2.47 -5.51
N SER A 39 -2.59 1.92 -5.55
CA SER A 39 -3.18 1.21 -6.69
C SER A 39 -3.09 2.01 -7.98
N HIS A 40 -3.44 3.29 -7.92
CA HIS A 40 -3.34 4.19 -9.07
C HIS A 40 -1.88 4.37 -9.53
N THR A 41 -0.95 4.57 -8.58
CA THR A 41 0.45 4.83 -8.89
C THR A 41 1.15 3.60 -9.46
N VAL A 42 0.96 2.42 -8.88
CA VAL A 42 1.56 1.17 -9.39
C VAL A 42 0.97 0.79 -10.76
N ARG A 43 -0.30 1.14 -11.06
CA ARG A 43 -0.86 1.01 -12.41
C ARG A 43 -0.14 1.89 -13.44
N ILE A 44 0.18 3.12 -13.08
CA ILE A 44 0.95 4.03 -13.96
C ILE A 44 2.33 3.42 -14.25
N LEU A 45 3.02 2.94 -13.21
CA LEU A 45 4.33 2.30 -13.35
C LEU A 45 4.26 1.06 -14.24
N LYS A 46 3.28 0.17 -14.00
CA LYS A 46 2.99 -0.99 -14.85
C LYS A 46 2.74 -0.63 -16.31
N ASN A 47 2.03 0.46 -16.58
CA ASN A 47 1.79 0.88 -17.96
C ASN A 47 3.05 1.46 -18.64
N LYS A 48 4.00 1.98 -17.87
CA LYS A 48 5.30 2.46 -18.39
C LYS A 48 6.29 1.31 -18.62
N GLU A 49 6.38 0.39 -17.68
CA GLU A 49 7.31 -0.74 -17.72
C GLU A 49 6.65 -2.01 -17.16
N PRO A 50 5.87 -2.72 -18.00
CA PRO A 50 5.09 -3.88 -17.55
C PRO A 50 5.95 -4.99 -16.96
N GLU A 51 7.15 -5.21 -17.50
CA GLU A 51 8.05 -6.30 -17.09
C GLU A 51 8.46 -6.21 -15.62
N LEU A 52 8.56 -4.99 -15.07
CA LEU A 52 8.99 -4.79 -13.68
C LEU A 52 7.84 -4.65 -12.69
N PHE A 53 6.71 -4.09 -13.13
CA PHE A 53 5.64 -3.68 -12.22
C PHE A 53 4.37 -4.53 -12.32
N THR A 54 4.30 -5.50 -13.24
CA THR A 54 3.11 -6.38 -13.34
C THR A 54 2.92 -7.20 -12.07
N GLU A 55 3.97 -7.82 -11.55
CA GLU A 55 3.86 -8.62 -10.32
C GLU A 55 3.49 -7.75 -9.11
N LEU A 56 4.09 -6.56 -8.98
CA LEU A 56 3.74 -5.61 -7.92
C LEU A 56 2.29 -5.13 -8.02
N TYR A 57 1.80 -4.90 -9.25
CA TYR A 57 0.40 -4.54 -9.49
C TYR A 57 -0.56 -5.68 -9.16
N THR A 58 -0.24 -6.93 -9.49
CA THR A 58 -1.16 -8.04 -9.25
C THR A 58 -1.12 -8.51 -7.80
N ASN A 59 0.07 -8.86 -7.31
CA ASN A 59 0.24 -9.60 -6.07
C ASN A 59 -0.02 -8.70 -4.86
N GLU A 60 0.61 -7.53 -4.83
CA GLU A 60 0.46 -6.62 -3.69
C GLU A 60 -0.98 -6.08 -3.60
N LEU A 61 -1.65 -5.81 -4.73
CA LEU A 61 -3.07 -5.39 -4.69
C LEU A 61 -3.99 -6.51 -4.22
N GLN A 62 -3.70 -7.77 -4.53
CA GLN A 62 -4.46 -8.89 -4.00
C GLN A 62 -4.24 -9.04 -2.49
N GLU A 63 -3.00 -8.96 -2.02
CA GLU A 63 -2.67 -9.06 -0.60
C GLU A 63 -3.34 -7.93 0.21
N ILE A 64 -3.27 -6.69 -0.27
CA ILE A 64 -3.94 -5.55 0.38
C ILE A 64 -5.47 -5.75 0.43
N LYS A 65 -6.08 -6.27 -0.63
CA LYS A 65 -7.52 -6.58 -0.65
C LYS A 65 -7.89 -7.67 0.37
N ALA A 66 -7.05 -8.70 0.49
CA ALA A 66 -7.24 -9.77 1.47
C ALA A 66 -7.17 -9.20 2.91
N GLY A 67 -6.15 -8.40 3.22
CA GLY A 67 -6.04 -7.74 4.53
C GLY A 67 -7.23 -6.84 4.86
N ARG A 68 -7.75 -6.10 3.87
CA ARG A 68 -8.97 -5.28 4.06
C ARG A 68 -10.19 -6.15 4.35
N LYS A 69 -10.31 -7.31 3.71
CA LYS A 69 -11.40 -8.25 3.97
C LYS A 69 -11.31 -8.80 5.39
N THR A 70 -10.14 -9.29 5.80
CA THR A 70 -9.89 -9.79 7.16
C THR A 70 -10.22 -8.74 8.22
N LEU A 71 -9.84 -7.47 8.01
CA LEU A 71 -10.21 -6.38 8.91
C LEU A 71 -11.72 -6.23 9.07
N LYS A 72 -12.50 -6.32 7.98
CA LYS A 72 -13.97 -6.22 8.02
C LYS A 72 -14.63 -7.40 8.75
N GLU A 73 -13.99 -8.55 8.73
CA GLU A 73 -14.47 -9.79 9.35
C GLU A 73 -14.07 -9.89 10.84
N SER A 74 -13.45 -8.86 11.40
CA SER A 74 -13.06 -8.83 12.82
C SER A 74 -14.29 -8.82 13.74
N ASP A 75 -14.29 -9.73 14.70
CA ASP A 75 -15.39 -10.06 15.63
C ASP A 75 -15.27 -9.38 17.01
N SER A 76 -14.10 -8.82 17.33
CA SER A 76 -13.83 -8.11 18.59
C SER A 76 -12.95 -6.88 18.35
N ASP A 77 -12.85 -6.01 19.35
CA ASP A 77 -11.99 -4.82 19.24
C ASP A 77 -10.50 -5.19 19.23
N GLU A 78 -10.10 -6.24 19.96
CA GLU A 78 -8.72 -6.76 19.92
C GLU A 78 -8.35 -7.32 18.55
N THR A 79 -9.22 -8.18 17.99
CA THR A 79 -9.00 -8.73 16.63
C THR A 79 -9.03 -7.63 15.58
N ARG A 80 -9.87 -6.61 15.74
CA ARG A 80 -9.93 -5.45 14.85
C ARG A 80 -8.65 -4.63 14.87
N GLN A 81 -8.11 -4.30 16.03
CA GLN A 81 -6.84 -3.58 16.15
C GLN A 81 -5.67 -4.37 15.55
N SER A 82 -5.62 -5.69 15.80
CA SER A 82 -4.59 -6.57 15.23
C SER A 82 -4.68 -6.63 13.71
N ASN A 83 -5.88 -6.90 13.16
CA ASN A 83 -6.12 -6.96 11.72
C ASN A 83 -5.90 -5.61 11.04
N PHE A 84 -6.18 -4.51 11.73
CA PHE A 84 -5.90 -3.15 11.23
C PHE A 84 -4.40 -2.91 11.08
N THR A 85 -3.63 -3.31 12.09
CA THR A 85 -2.16 -3.22 12.07
C THR A 85 -1.60 -4.06 10.92
N ALA A 86 -2.08 -5.29 10.76
CA ALA A 86 -1.67 -6.18 9.67
C ALA A 86 -2.01 -5.57 8.29
N TYR A 87 -3.22 -5.03 8.12
CA TYR A 87 -3.65 -4.36 6.89
C TYR A 87 -2.76 -3.15 6.54
N LYS A 88 -2.44 -2.31 7.53
CA LYS A 88 -1.49 -1.20 7.35
C LYS A 88 -0.13 -1.71 6.89
N GLU A 89 0.41 -2.72 7.56
CA GLU A 89 1.73 -3.26 7.23
C GLU A 89 1.80 -3.81 5.81
N THR A 90 0.74 -4.47 5.32
CA THR A 90 0.68 -4.93 3.93
C THR A 90 0.79 -3.75 2.96
N ILE A 91 0.10 -2.62 3.23
CA ILE A 91 0.21 -1.41 2.40
C ILE A 91 1.63 -0.84 2.47
N VAL A 92 2.23 -0.76 3.66
CA VAL A 92 3.59 -0.26 3.87
C VAL A 92 4.60 -1.09 3.09
N ARG A 93 4.55 -2.43 3.20
CA ARG A 93 5.45 -3.35 2.47
C ARG A 93 5.30 -3.20 0.95
N ALA A 94 4.08 -3.06 0.45
CA ALA A 94 3.83 -2.85 -0.98
C ALA A 94 4.44 -1.53 -1.50
N LEU A 95 4.35 -0.46 -0.71
CA LEU A 95 4.97 0.84 -0.98
C LEU A 95 6.50 0.72 -1.00
N GLU A 96 7.08 0.11 0.02
CA GLU A 96 8.54 -0.08 0.14
C GLU A 96 9.10 -0.89 -1.02
N LYS A 97 8.49 -2.03 -1.36
CA LYS A 97 8.88 -2.86 -2.52
C LYS A 97 8.84 -2.06 -3.81
N THR A 98 7.75 -1.34 -4.05
CA THR A 98 7.59 -0.55 -5.28
C THR A 98 8.62 0.57 -5.38
N ILE A 99 8.88 1.29 -4.27
CA ILE A 99 9.93 2.32 -4.20
C ILE A 99 11.29 1.71 -4.50
N LYS A 100 11.61 0.57 -3.89
CA LYS A 100 12.87 -0.15 -4.11
C LYS A 100 13.04 -0.50 -5.60
N THR A 101 12.03 -1.08 -6.25
CA THR A 101 12.07 -1.38 -7.70
C THR A 101 12.30 -0.12 -8.54
N THR A 102 11.74 1.04 -8.15
CA THR A 102 12.01 2.30 -8.88
C THR A 102 13.43 2.85 -8.70
N ASN A 103 14.19 2.37 -7.70
CA ASN A 103 15.56 2.78 -7.43
C ASN A 103 16.59 1.84 -8.08
N GLU A 104 16.31 0.54 -8.14
CA GLU A 104 17.20 -0.48 -8.73
C GLU A 104 17.26 -0.43 -10.27
N THR A 105 16.41 0.40 -10.88
CA THR A 105 16.21 0.53 -12.34
C THR A 105 16.82 1.83 -12.90
N VAL A 106 17.63 2.51 -12.09
CA VAL A 106 18.34 3.76 -12.45
C VAL A 106 19.84 3.53 -12.46
#